data_AF-A0AA35M5S2-F1
#
_entry.id   AF-A0AA35M5S2-F1
#
_cell.length_a   1.000
_cell.length_b   1.000
_cell.length_c   1.000
_cell.angle_alpha   90.00
_cell.angle_beta   90.00
_cell.angle_gamma   90.00
#
_symmetry.space_group_name_H-M   'P 1'
#
loop_
_entity.id
_entity.type
_entity.pdbx_description
1 polymer ?
#
loop_
_entity_poly.entity_id
_entity_poly.type
_entity_poly.pdbx_seq_one_letter_code
_entity_poly.pdbx_strand_id
1 'polypeptide(L)'
;MNNLIRFFSPPMAFCLKLLILVSLVLPLHAQLIPKCSKPTVRKEWRTLSVTERLSYISAVQCLLKKPAITSKSDMPGVTNRFEDFLGTHIAQMEDIHFVGVFYPWHRLLLHAYEKELQACGYNGAQPYWDWTLDTSSPEAFFNSPIFDAKTDFGGNGDWIPGNITHPMEGIFVTSGGLDIPDRTGGALQP
;
A
#
# COMPACT_ATOMS: atom_id res chain seq x y z
N MET A 1 -34.72 19.33 -33.99
CA MET A 1 -35.67 18.21 -34.16
C MET A 1 -35.60 17.37 -32.90
N ASN A 2 -36.75 17.25 -32.23
CA ASN A 2 -36.94 16.68 -30.91
C ASN A 2 -36.77 15.16 -30.91
N ASN A 3 -36.14 14.60 -29.89
CA ASN A 3 -36.43 13.24 -29.40
C ASN A 3 -36.30 13.22 -27.87
N LEU A 4 -37.39 13.60 -27.21
CA LEU A 4 -37.63 13.42 -25.78
C LEU A 4 -37.98 11.94 -25.54
N ILE A 5 -37.11 11.21 -24.86
CA ILE A 5 -37.40 9.88 -24.33
C ILE A 5 -38.37 10.06 -23.15
N ARG A 6 -39.62 9.61 -23.33
CA ARG A 6 -40.61 9.56 -22.26
C ARG A 6 -40.32 8.35 -21.36
N PHE A 7 -39.89 8.60 -20.14
CA PHE A 7 -39.93 7.59 -19.08
C PHE A 7 -41.38 7.36 -18.66
N PHE A 8 -41.97 6.23 -19.05
CA PHE A 8 -43.18 5.72 -18.44
C PHE A 8 -42.80 5.09 -17.09
N SER A 9 -43.14 5.75 -15.98
CA SER A 9 -43.13 5.10 -14.66
C SER A 9 -44.19 4.00 -14.61
N PRO A 10 -43.83 2.74 -14.29
CA PRO A 10 -44.84 1.72 -14.03
C PRO A 10 -45.49 1.97 -12.65
N PRO A 11 -46.75 1.54 -12.44
CA PRO A 11 -47.43 1.71 -11.17
C PRO A 11 -46.75 0.89 -10.07
N MET A 12 -46.53 1.51 -8.90
CA MET A 12 -45.80 0.95 -7.74
C MET A 12 -46.26 -0.45 -7.29
N ALA A 13 -47.46 -0.89 -7.69
CA ALA A 13 -48.02 -2.20 -7.35
C ALA A 13 -47.30 -3.38 -8.03
N PHE A 14 -46.57 -3.18 -9.13
CA PHE A 14 -45.87 -4.27 -9.83
C PHE A 14 -44.50 -4.62 -9.21
N CYS A 15 -43.82 -3.66 -8.58
CA CYS A 15 -42.53 -3.92 -7.91
C CYS A 15 -42.69 -4.80 -6.65
N LEU A 16 -43.82 -4.70 -5.95
CA LEU A 16 -44.01 -5.41 -4.68
C LEU A 16 -44.24 -6.92 -4.84
N LYS A 17 -44.84 -7.36 -5.95
CA LYS A 17 -45.08 -8.80 -6.20
C LYS A 17 -43.84 -9.55 -6.69
N LEU A 18 -42.90 -8.87 -7.37
CA LEU A 18 -41.63 -9.47 -7.79
C LEU A 18 -40.67 -9.64 -6.58
N LEU A 19 -40.74 -8.74 -5.60
CA LEU A 19 -39.95 -8.81 -4.37
C LEU A 19 -40.30 -10.02 -3.49
N ILE A 20 -41.58 -10.42 -3.42
CA ILE A 20 -42.04 -11.54 -2.58
C ILE A 20 -41.68 -12.91 -3.17
N LEU A 21 -41.63 -13.04 -4.51
CA LEU A 21 -41.25 -14.29 -5.18
C LEU A 21 -39.73 -14.57 -5.09
N VAL A 22 -38.88 -13.54 -4.99
CA VAL A 22 -37.42 -13.71 -4.83
C VAL A 22 -37.06 -14.10 -3.40
N SER A 23 -37.87 -13.74 -2.39
CA SER A 23 -37.58 -14.08 -0.98
C SER A 23 -37.78 -15.56 -0.65
N LEU A 24 -38.58 -16.30 -1.43
CA LEU A 24 -38.89 -17.71 -1.21
C LEU A 24 -37.87 -18.68 -1.84
N VAL A 25 -36.96 -18.21 -2.69
CA VAL A 25 -35.89 -19.02 -3.30
C VAL A 25 -34.55 -18.86 -2.56
N LEU A 26 -34.52 -18.06 -1.49
CA LEU A 26 -33.33 -17.70 -0.74
C LEU A 26 -32.93 -18.60 0.47
N PRO A 27 -33.43 -19.84 0.69
CA PRO A 27 -32.85 -20.70 1.71
C PRO A 27 -32.09 -21.91 1.15
N LEU A 28 -31.38 -21.79 0.01
CA LEU A 28 -30.59 -22.92 -0.52
C LEU A 28 -29.22 -22.59 -1.11
N HIS A 29 -28.64 -21.44 -0.77
CA HIS A 29 -27.21 -21.18 -1.04
C HIS A 29 -26.56 -20.49 0.16
N ALA A 30 -26.75 -21.04 1.36
CA ALA A 30 -25.70 -20.98 2.36
C ALA A 30 -24.53 -21.82 1.82
N GLN A 31 -23.81 -21.31 0.81
CA GLN A 31 -22.57 -21.90 0.37
C GLN A 31 -21.69 -21.95 1.62
N LEU A 32 -21.30 -23.16 2.01
CA LEU A 32 -20.27 -23.39 3.01
C LEU A 32 -19.03 -22.62 2.53
N ILE A 33 -18.83 -21.41 3.08
CA ILE A 33 -17.65 -20.61 2.77
C ILE A 33 -16.46 -21.50 3.13
N PRO A 34 -15.62 -21.90 2.15
CA PRO A 34 -14.49 -22.77 2.43
C PRO A 34 -13.64 -22.13 3.51
N LYS A 35 -13.48 -22.83 4.64
CA LYS A 35 -12.64 -22.32 5.73
C LYS A 35 -11.19 -22.27 5.22
N CYS A 36 -10.50 -21.17 5.49
CA CYS A 36 -9.07 -21.08 5.22
C CYS A 36 -8.33 -22.02 6.18
N SER A 37 -7.90 -23.17 5.68
CA SER A 37 -7.24 -24.20 6.51
C SER A 37 -5.77 -23.88 6.81
N LYS A 38 -5.14 -23.02 6.02
CA LYS A 38 -3.73 -22.63 6.14
C LYS A 38 -3.59 -21.13 5.86
N PRO A 39 -3.93 -20.28 6.83
CA PRO A 39 -3.77 -18.84 6.66
C PRO A 39 -2.29 -18.48 6.54
N THR A 40 -1.98 -17.54 5.65
CA THR A 40 -0.64 -16.96 5.52
C THR A 40 -0.27 -16.24 6.82
N VAL A 41 0.94 -16.48 7.34
CA VAL A 41 1.44 -15.84 8.56
C VAL A 41 2.39 -14.70 8.19
N ARG A 42 1.99 -13.47 8.52
CA ARG A 42 2.84 -12.28 8.40
C ARG A 42 3.74 -12.16 9.61
N LYS A 43 5.03 -11.92 9.38
CA LYS A 43 6.07 -11.88 10.42
C LYS A 43 6.61 -10.47 10.59
N GLU A 44 7.05 -10.17 11.80
CA GLU A 44 7.76 -8.93 12.10
C GLU A 44 9.13 -8.96 11.38
N TRP A 45 9.54 -7.85 10.78
CA TRP A 45 10.72 -7.76 9.91
C TRP A 45 12.01 -8.33 10.53
N ARG A 46 12.28 -8.05 11.81
CA ARG A 46 13.50 -8.51 12.52
C ARG A 46 13.51 -10.01 12.78
N THR A 47 12.34 -10.65 12.72
CA THR A 47 12.22 -12.11 12.86
C THR A 47 12.52 -12.86 11.58
N LEU A 48 12.65 -12.15 10.44
CA LEU A 48 13.10 -12.74 9.19
C LEU A 48 14.62 -12.95 9.19
N SER A 49 15.06 -14.08 8.66
CA SER A 49 16.47 -14.30 8.34
C SER A 49 16.97 -13.30 7.30
N VAL A 50 18.27 -13.05 7.25
CA VAL A 50 18.89 -12.17 6.25
C VAL A 50 18.52 -12.62 4.83
N THR A 51 18.48 -13.93 4.56
CA THR A 51 18.07 -14.48 3.26
C THR A 51 16.61 -14.18 2.93
N GLU A 52 15.69 -14.28 3.90
CA GLU A 52 14.28 -13.90 3.70
C GLU A 52 14.13 -12.40 3.41
N ARG A 53 14.88 -11.54 4.12
CA ARG A 53 14.90 -10.10 3.89
C ARG A 53 15.41 -9.74 2.51
N LEU A 54 16.58 -10.26 2.12
CA LEU A 54 17.16 -10.06 0.79
C LEU A 54 16.25 -10.60 -0.33
N SER A 55 15.55 -11.71 -0.09
CA SER A 55 14.57 -12.25 -1.04
C SER A 55 13.37 -11.30 -1.22
N TYR A 56 12.87 -10.70 -0.15
CA TYR A 56 11.83 -9.68 -0.23
C TYR A 56 12.30 -8.46 -1.03
N ILE A 57 13.47 -7.91 -0.69
CA ILE A 57 14.05 -6.74 -1.37
C ILE A 57 14.29 -7.01 -2.86
N SER A 58 14.81 -8.19 -3.19
CA SER A 58 15.01 -8.62 -4.59
C SER A 58 13.69 -8.69 -5.36
N ALA A 59 12.60 -9.10 -4.71
CA ALA A 59 11.28 -9.12 -5.33
C ALA A 59 10.71 -7.71 -5.56
N VAL A 60 10.95 -6.77 -4.63
CA VAL A 60 10.61 -5.35 -4.83
C VAL A 60 11.37 -4.77 -6.03
N GLN A 61 12.68 -5.01 -6.11
CA GLN A 61 13.51 -4.60 -7.25
C GLN A 61 13.04 -5.23 -8.58
N CYS A 62 12.53 -6.46 -8.54
CA CYS A 62 11.89 -7.09 -9.69
C CYS A 62 10.63 -6.32 -10.14
N LEU A 63 9.78 -5.85 -9.22
CA LEU A 63 8.61 -5.04 -9.57
C LEU A 63 8.98 -3.68 -10.19
N LEU A 64 10.07 -3.05 -9.73
CA LEU A 64 10.61 -1.83 -10.33
C LEU A 64 11.12 -2.03 -11.77
N LYS A 65 11.47 -3.27 -12.15
CA LYS A 65 11.95 -3.62 -13.49
C LYS A 65 10.86 -4.17 -14.42
N LYS A 66 9.79 -4.74 -13.88
CA LYS A 66 8.68 -5.26 -14.69
C LYS A 66 7.89 -4.11 -15.35
N PRO A 67 7.45 -4.25 -16.61
CA PRO A 67 6.66 -3.23 -17.28
C PRO A 67 5.31 -3.02 -16.59
N ALA A 68 4.84 -1.79 -16.52
CA ALA A 68 3.51 -1.45 -16.00
C ALA A 68 2.38 -2.19 -16.74
N ILE A 69 1.29 -2.50 -16.03
CA ILE A 69 0.03 -2.97 -16.63
C ILE A 69 -0.86 -1.79 -17.01
N THR A 70 -0.80 -0.70 -16.24
CA THR A 70 -1.64 0.48 -16.47
C THR A 70 -1.33 1.12 -17.82
N SER A 71 -2.37 1.47 -18.57
CA SER A 71 -2.22 2.14 -19.87
C SER A 71 -1.60 3.52 -19.69
N LYS A 72 -0.75 3.93 -20.64
CA LYS A 72 -0.21 5.29 -20.71
C LYS A 72 -1.27 6.36 -20.96
N SER A 73 -2.43 6.00 -21.50
CA SER A 73 -3.58 6.92 -21.61
C SER A 73 -4.17 7.27 -20.24
N ASP A 74 -4.15 6.30 -19.32
CA ASP A 74 -4.85 6.40 -18.04
C ASP A 74 -3.92 7.02 -17.01
N MET A 75 -2.65 6.56 -16.97
CA MET A 75 -1.62 7.08 -16.08
C MET A 75 -0.28 7.20 -16.82
N PRO A 76 0.00 8.34 -17.48
CA PRO A 76 1.23 8.51 -18.27
C PRO A 76 2.53 8.31 -17.47
N GLY A 77 2.51 8.71 -16.20
CA GLY A 77 3.65 8.65 -15.27
C GLY A 77 3.98 7.26 -14.73
N VAL A 78 3.10 6.27 -14.89
CA VAL A 78 3.33 4.90 -14.39
C VAL A 78 4.15 4.10 -15.41
N THR A 79 5.37 3.72 -15.06
CA THR A 79 6.37 3.10 -15.95
C THR A 79 6.68 1.65 -15.62
N ASN A 80 6.50 1.23 -14.36
CA ASN A 80 6.80 -0.13 -13.91
C ASN A 80 5.69 -0.70 -13.00
N ARG A 81 5.77 -1.99 -12.68
CA ARG A 81 4.75 -2.68 -11.87
C ARG A 81 4.65 -2.15 -10.44
N PHE A 82 5.75 -1.68 -9.87
CA PHE A 82 5.71 -1.04 -8.54
C PHE A 82 4.91 0.27 -8.63
N GLU A 83 5.12 1.05 -9.68
CA GLU A 83 4.40 2.29 -9.94
C GLU A 83 2.91 2.08 -10.24
N ASP A 84 2.48 0.91 -10.72
CA ASP A 84 1.04 0.60 -10.84
C ASP A 84 0.32 0.73 -9.47
N PHE A 85 0.95 0.23 -8.39
CA PHE A 85 0.41 0.33 -7.04
C PHE A 85 0.46 1.77 -6.51
N LEU A 86 1.57 2.47 -6.76
CA LEU A 86 1.72 3.89 -6.39
C LEU A 86 0.68 4.76 -7.09
N GLY A 87 0.56 4.63 -8.41
CA GLY A 87 -0.39 5.37 -9.23
C GLY A 87 -1.83 5.10 -8.82
N THR A 88 -2.19 3.85 -8.54
CA THR A 88 -3.51 3.47 -8.02
C THR A 88 -3.80 4.14 -6.67
N HIS A 89 -2.84 4.16 -5.75
CA HIS A 89 -2.99 4.81 -4.45
C HIS A 89 -3.12 6.33 -4.57
N ILE A 90 -2.33 6.97 -5.43
CA ILE A 90 -2.41 8.41 -5.72
C ILE A 90 -3.79 8.76 -6.29
N ALA A 91 -4.25 8.00 -7.30
CA ALA A 91 -5.50 8.27 -8.01
C ALA A 91 -6.74 8.15 -7.11
N GLN A 92 -6.68 7.33 -6.06
CA GLN A 92 -7.81 7.08 -5.15
C GLN A 92 -7.64 7.75 -3.78
N MET A 93 -6.64 8.62 -3.59
CA MET A 93 -6.25 9.14 -2.27
C MET A 93 -7.43 9.69 -1.44
N GLU A 94 -8.30 10.50 -2.06
CA GLU A 94 -9.47 11.13 -1.41
C GLU A 94 -10.58 10.12 -1.08
N ASP A 95 -10.65 9.00 -1.80
CA ASP A 95 -11.70 7.99 -1.67
C ASP A 95 -11.31 6.84 -0.72
N ILE A 96 -10.07 6.82 -0.23
CA ILE A 96 -9.52 5.72 0.57
C ILE A 96 -9.06 6.16 1.94
N HIS A 97 -8.78 7.45 2.17
CA HIS A 97 -8.33 7.97 3.47
C HIS A 97 -9.47 8.64 4.24
N PHE A 98 -9.50 8.46 5.56
CA PHE A 98 -10.51 9.05 6.45
C PHE A 98 -11.97 8.66 6.13
N VAL A 99 -12.16 7.51 5.48
CA VAL A 99 -13.45 6.94 5.09
C VAL A 99 -13.61 5.51 5.57
N GLY A 100 -14.84 4.97 5.53
CA GLY A 100 -15.13 3.62 6.03
C GLY A 100 -14.41 2.47 5.32
N VAL A 101 -13.94 2.70 4.08
CA VAL A 101 -13.20 1.68 3.30
C VAL A 101 -11.69 1.70 3.52
N PHE A 102 -11.16 2.60 4.36
CA PHE A 102 -9.71 2.75 4.58
C PHE A 102 -9.02 1.42 4.89
N TYR A 103 -9.46 0.70 5.94
CA TYR A 103 -8.84 -0.56 6.33
C TYR A 103 -9.01 -1.69 5.30
N PRO A 104 -10.21 -1.98 4.75
CA PRO A 104 -10.35 -3.05 3.78
C PRO A 104 -9.62 -2.75 2.46
N TRP A 105 -9.59 -1.49 2.01
CA TRP A 105 -8.87 -1.11 0.79
C TRP A 105 -7.36 -1.32 0.94
N HIS A 106 -6.74 -0.84 2.02
CA HIS A 106 -5.31 -1.02 2.26
C HIS A 106 -4.94 -2.50 2.47
N ARG A 107 -5.82 -3.28 3.13
CA ARG A 107 -5.64 -4.73 3.25
C ARG A 107 -5.64 -5.41 1.88
N LEU A 108 -6.53 -5.01 0.98
CA LEU A 108 -6.60 -5.55 -0.37
C LEU A 108 -5.38 -5.13 -1.20
N LEU A 109 -4.97 -3.87 -1.14
CA LEU A 109 -3.78 -3.37 -1.82
C LEU A 109 -2.53 -4.18 -1.41
N LEU A 110 -2.29 -4.35 -0.11
CA LEU A 110 -1.17 -5.13 0.40
C LEU A 110 -1.27 -6.61 0.00
N HIS A 111 -2.47 -7.17 -0.09
CA HIS A 111 -2.65 -8.54 -0.56
C HIS A 111 -2.28 -8.69 -2.04
N ALA A 112 -2.74 -7.77 -2.90
CA ALA A 112 -2.39 -7.76 -4.31
C ALA A 112 -0.88 -7.53 -4.52
N TYR A 113 -0.28 -6.64 -3.74
CA TYR A 113 1.17 -6.39 -3.74
C TYR A 113 1.95 -7.65 -3.35
N GLU A 114 1.54 -8.36 -2.29
CA GLU A 114 2.12 -9.65 -1.88
C GLU A 114 2.08 -10.69 -3.01
N LYS A 115 1.00 -10.74 -3.81
CA LYS A 115 0.90 -11.63 -4.97
C LYS A 115 1.89 -11.29 -6.07
N GLU A 116 2.12 -10.01 -6.33
CA GLU A 116 3.11 -9.58 -7.32
C GLU A 116 4.55 -9.83 -6.85
N LEU A 117 4.83 -9.68 -5.55
CA LEU A 117 6.11 -10.11 -4.97
C LEU A 117 6.31 -11.63 -5.13
N GLN A 118 5.27 -12.43 -4.89
CA GLN A 118 5.31 -13.88 -5.11
C GLN A 118 5.57 -14.23 -6.59
N ALA A 119 4.97 -13.49 -7.52
CA ALA A 119 5.26 -13.60 -8.95
C ALA A 119 6.66 -13.09 -9.34
N CYS A 120 7.39 -12.45 -8.41
CA CYS A 120 8.80 -12.10 -8.52
C CYS A 120 9.72 -13.06 -7.73
N GLY A 121 9.21 -14.21 -7.27
CA GLY A 121 9.99 -15.25 -6.61
C GLY A 121 10.09 -15.13 -5.08
N TYR A 122 9.37 -14.19 -4.45
CA TYR A 122 9.29 -14.11 -3.00
C TYR A 122 8.34 -15.16 -2.44
N ASN A 123 8.85 -16.14 -1.68
CA ASN A 123 8.03 -17.23 -1.13
C ASN A 123 7.43 -16.91 0.25
N GLY A 124 7.74 -15.74 0.82
CA GLY A 124 7.23 -15.31 2.11
C GLY A 124 5.86 -14.64 2.06
N ALA A 125 5.39 -14.24 3.24
CA ALA A 125 4.24 -13.38 3.42
C ALA A 125 4.68 -11.92 3.53
N GLN A 126 3.80 -10.95 3.26
CA GLN A 126 4.11 -9.54 3.48
C GLN A 126 4.58 -9.32 4.94
N PRO A 127 5.82 -8.85 5.17
CA PRO A 127 6.29 -8.56 6.52
C PRO A 127 5.63 -7.29 7.07
N TYR A 128 5.76 -7.07 8.37
CA TYR A 128 5.39 -5.81 9.02
C TYR A 128 6.54 -5.25 9.84
N TRP A 129 6.54 -3.93 9.99
CA TRP A 129 7.40 -3.22 10.92
C TRP A 129 6.63 -2.98 12.22
N ASP A 130 7.08 -3.62 13.30
CA ASP A 130 6.63 -3.25 14.64
C ASP A 130 7.39 -2.00 15.09
N TRP A 131 6.77 -0.85 14.87
CA TRP A 131 7.31 0.46 15.22
C TRP A 131 7.37 0.68 16.73
N THR A 132 6.60 -0.07 17.53
CA THR A 132 6.60 0.11 19.00
C THR A 132 7.97 -0.21 19.61
N LEU A 133 8.73 -1.10 18.96
CA LEU A 133 10.10 -1.48 19.36
C LEU A 133 11.14 -0.36 19.16
N ASP A 134 10.82 0.68 18.39
CA ASP A 134 11.74 1.75 18.01
C ASP A 134 11.40 3.12 18.63
N THR A 135 10.43 3.16 19.55
CA THR A 135 9.87 4.42 20.06
C THR A 135 10.48 4.89 21.39
N SER A 136 11.48 4.18 21.91
CA SER A 136 12.08 4.49 23.22
C SER A 136 12.92 5.78 23.23
N SER A 137 13.46 6.17 22.08
CA SER A 137 14.16 7.44 21.88
C SER A 137 14.23 7.79 20.39
N PRO A 138 14.51 9.05 20.01
CA PRO A 138 14.79 9.41 18.62
C PRO A 138 15.93 8.58 18.01
N GLU A 139 16.97 8.30 18.80
CA GLU A 139 18.10 7.46 18.39
C GLU A 139 17.65 6.01 18.11
N ALA A 140 16.79 5.43 18.97
CA ALA A 140 16.25 4.09 18.73
C ALA A 140 15.43 4.04 17.43
N PHE A 141 14.68 5.10 17.12
CA PHE A 141 13.96 5.21 15.86
C PHE A 141 14.90 5.20 14.65
N PHE A 142 15.96 6.01 14.66
CA PHE A 142 16.92 6.08 13.54
C PHE A 142 17.79 4.83 13.41
N ASN A 143 18.01 4.11 14.52
CA ASN A 143 18.75 2.85 14.53
C ASN A 143 17.86 1.63 14.27
N SER A 144 16.58 1.82 13.92
CA SER A 144 15.71 0.70 13.54
C SER A 144 16.31 -0.06 12.36
N PRO A 145 16.35 -1.41 12.40
CA PRO A 145 16.88 -2.21 11.29
C PRO A 145 16.20 -1.90 9.95
N ILE A 146 14.92 -1.51 9.97
CA ILE A 146 14.17 -1.17 8.75
C ILE A 146 14.89 -0.09 7.91
N PHE A 147 15.69 0.77 8.56
CA PHE A 147 16.49 1.82 7.95
C PHE A 147 17.97 1.42 7.71
N ASP A 148 18.29 0.13 7.62
CA ASP A 148 19.63 -0.33 7.25
C ASP A 148 19.86 -0.22 5.73
N ALA A 149 20.93 0.47 5.35
CA ALA A 149 21.26 0.74 3.96
C ALA A 149 21.75 -0.48 3.16
N LYS A 150 22.16 -1.56 3.82
CA LYS A 150 22.79 -2.71 3.16
C LYS A 150 21.82 -3.85 2.91
N THR A 151 20.93 -4.09 3.86
CA THR A 151 20.12 -5.32 3.90
C THR A 151 18.62 -5.07 3.87
N ASP A 152 18.17 -3.84 4.15
CA ASP A 152 16.76 -3.52 4.39
C ASP A 152 16.27 -2.41 3.44
N PHE A 153 15.47 -1.45 3.92
CA PHE A 153 14.73 -0.53 3.04
C PHE A 153 15.47 0.75 2.64
N GLY A 154 16.80 0.75 2.80
CA GLY A 154 17.64 1.93 2.61
C GLY A 154 17.77 2.72 3.91
N GLY A 155 18.82 3.53 3.97
CA GLY A 155 19.12 4.35 5.14
C GLY A 155 18.49 5.73 5.09
N ASN A 156 19.10 6.64 5.84
CA ASN A 156 18.79 8.06 5.71
C ASN A 156 19.16 8.59 4.31
N GLY A 157 18.60 9.75 3.95
CA GLY A 157 18.98 10.43 2.72
C GLY A 157 20.38 11.04 2.81
N ASP A 158 20.85 11.59 1.70
CA ASP A 158 22.10 12.36 1.70
C ASP A 158 22.01 13.56 2.66
N TRP A 159 23.15 13.94 3.21
CA TRP A 159 23.26 15.13 4.05
C TRP A 159 22.99 16.40 3.22
N ILE A 160 22.04 17.23 3.67
CA ILE A 160 21.84 18.58 3.14
C ILE A 160 22.06 19.61 4.24
N PRO A 161 22.85 20.67 3.98
CA PRO A 161 23.09 21.72 4.97
C PRO A 161 21.83 22.55 5.29
N GLY A 162 21.76 23.10 6.52
CA GLY A 162 20.72 24.06 6.92
C GLY A 162 19.66 23.54 7.88
N ASN A 163 20.06 22.81 8.93
CA ASN A 163 19.17 22.38 10.03
C ASN A 163 19.38 23.21 11.31
N ILE A 164 18.66 22.89 12.40
CA ILE A 164 18.74 23.62 13.67
C ILE A 164 20.14 23.54 14.28
N THR A 165 20.81 22.39 14.22
CA THR A 165 22.14 22.17 14.82
C THR A 165 23.31 22.62 13.94
N HIS A 166 23.11 22.72 12.62
CA HIS A 166 24.07 23.15 11.61
C HIS A 166 23.42 24.12 10.60
N PRO A 167 23.11 25.37 11.04
CA PRO A 167 22.50 26.36 10.17
C PRO A 167 23.47 26.76 9.05
N MET A 168 22.96 26.89 7.83
CA MET A 168 23.69 27.44 6.69
C MET A 168 23.08 28.79 6.31
N GLU A 169 23.95 29.79 6.12
CA GLU A 169 23.53 31.13 5.73
C GLU A 169 22.72 31.09 4.43
N GLY A 170 21.52 31.69 4.44
CA GLY A 170 20.62 31.74 3.28
C GLY A 170 19.66 30.56 3.13
N ILE A 171 19.67 29.56 4.02
CA ILE A 171 18.71 28.45 4.04
C ILE A 171 17.76 28.59 5.23
N PHE A 172 16.45 28.61 4.97
CA PHE A 172 15.44 28.62 6.03
C PHE A 172 15.36 27.26 6.72
N VAL A 173 15.60 27.23 8.03
CA VAL A 173 15.42 26.04 8.86
C VAL A 173 13.92 25.80 9.04
N THR A 174 13.39 24.72 8.44
CA THR A 174 11.94 24.44 8.41
C THR A 174 11.45 23.49 9.51
N SER A 175 12.34 22.88 10.31
CA SER A 175 11.91 21.90 11.32
C SER A 175 11.67 22.54 12.70
N GLY A 176 10.40 22.68 13.09
CA GLY A 176 10.02 22.91 14.47
C GLY A 176 10.13 21.61 15.27
N GLY A 177 11.25 21.36 15.94
CA GLY A 177 11.33 20.46 17.10
C GLY A 177 11.85 19.03 16.91
N LEU A 178 12.09 18.56 15.67
CA LEU A 178 12.81 17.31 15.44
C LEU A 178 14.02 17.58 14.56
N ASP A 179 15.20 17.60 15.19
CA ASP A 179 16.47 17.62 14.48
C ASP A 179 16.95 16.19 14.29
N ILE A 180 17.24 15.84 13.05
CA ILE A 180 17.74 14.52 12.73
C ILE A 180 19.04 14.68 11.98
N PRO A 181 20.11 14.01 12.43
CA PRO A 181 21.40 14.06 11.76
C PRO A 181 21.25 13.72 10.27
N ASP A 182 21.86 14.53 9.40
CA ASP A 182 22.13 14.22 8.00
C ASP A 182 20.92 13.95 7.08
N ARG A 183 19.86 14.77 7.11
CA ARG A 183 18.60 14.46 6.40
C ARG A 183 18.32 15.13 5.06
N THR A 184 17.80 14.30 4.14
CA THR A 184 16.63 14.62 3.27
C THR A 184 15.63 13.50 2.97
N GLY A 185 15.76 12.33 3.59
CA GLY A 185 14.91 11.17 3.28
C GLY A 185 15.55 10.27 2.21
N GLY A 186 15.72 9.00 2.56
CA GLY A 186 16.32 7.98 1.71
C GLY A 186 15.30 6.88 1.42
N ALA A 187 15.47 6.24 0.27
CA ALA A 187 14.76 5.03 -0.13
C ALA A 187 15.80 3.95 -0.48
N LEU A 188 15.32 2.72 -0.67
CA LEU A 188 16.07 1.61 -1.26
C LEU A 188 16.95 2.09 -2.44
N GLN A 189 18.26 1.94 -2.30
CA GLN A 189 19.16 2.21 -3.42
C GLN A 189 18.89 1.19 -4.55
N PRO A 190 18.86 1.63 -5.82
CA PRO A 190 18.58 0.78 -6.98
C PRO A 190 19.50 -0.45 -7.12
#